data_AF-A0A937XSE3-F1
#
_entry.id   AF-A0A937XSE3-F1
#
_cell.length_a   1.000
_cell.length_b   1.000
_cell.length_c   1.000
_cell.angle_alpha   90.00
_cell.angle_beta   90.00
_cell.angle_gamma   90.00
#
_symmetry.space_group_name_H-M   'P 1'
#
loop_
_entity.id
_entity.type
_entity.pdbx_description
1 polymer ?
#
loop_
_entity_poly.entity_id
_entity_poly.type
_entity_poly.pdbx_seq_one_letter_code
_entity_poly.pdbx_strand_id
1 'polypeptide(L)'
;MQSSSTGCSWSGSRPASPTSGGWTPGCRCRGAPRRARACRRGRSPSPTCRPRSIPTRRPAAGASSAAPRSGCSIRRASHPACSRPATGCASCRSPCPSSSDWREKRVSILVNKPGLQTTVQDAGRHGLQHIGVVPCGAMDGIALEFANALVGNAPAEAALEVTVLGPELLFEQEALVALCGAEFDARLNGATLPLDRPVLVGRGDRLQVLRAVAGSRAYLAVAGGIATAPVLGSRSTYIPARFGGLEGRALRMGDRVPLAKDAARLAATRFARLQSKKVFDGGVRSVAWSVPALTRPEREPILVHAMEGRHHDLFDAASRRAFFEATWRVSPDSNRMGLRLAGPGLARERAGEINSEPACLGTVQVPSGGQPIALMADHQTTGGYPKIAEIAAADVPRLAQLAPGGSVRFARCTLEQAGELRRVLRRRVDSALRALNWTFR
;
A
#
# COMPACT_ATOMS: atom_id res chain seq x y z
N MET A 1 25.35 -39.53 -28.53
CA MET A 1 24.71 -39.10 -27.27
C MET A 1 23.99 -37.79 -27.53
N GLN A 2 22.68 -37.85 -27.78
CA GLN A 2 21.86 -36.68 -28.04
C GLN A 2 21.62 -35.96 -26.71
N SER A 3 22.05 -34.70 -26.63
CA SER A 3 21.65 -33.78 -25.58
C SER A 3 20.17 -33.43 -25.80
N SER A 4 19.31 -33.90 -24.90
CA SER A 4 17.93 -33.46 -24.83
C SER A 4 17.89 -32.00 -24.38
N SER A 5 17.81 -31.08 -25.34
CA SER A 5 17.41 -29.71 -25.07
C SER A 5 15.94 -29.74 -24.63
N THR A 6 15.68 -29.59 -23.33
CA THR A 6 14.34 -29.33 -22.81
C THR A 6 13.83 -28.05 -23.47
N GLY A 7 12.94 -28.18 -24.46
CA GLY A 7 12.31 -27.03 -25.09
C GLY A 7 11.53 -26.23 -24.05
N CYS A 8 11.83 -24.94 -23.90
CA CYS A 8 10.97 -24.02 -23.16
C CYS A 8 9.57 -24.03 -23.80
N SER A 9 8.59 -24.62 -23.13
CA SER A 9 7.21 -24.75 -23.62
C SER A 9 6.36 -23.48 -23.41
N TRP A 10 6.95 -22.41 -22.87
CA TRP A 10 6.24 -21.21 -22.44
C TRP A 10 6.61 -20.00 -23.29
N SER A 11 5.61 -19.15 -23.56
CA SER A 11 5.80 -17.83 -24.16
C SER A 11 4.91 -16.80 -23.43
N GLY A 12 5.35 -15.54 -23.37
CA GLY A 12 4.61 -14.48 -22.67
C GLY A 12 4.98 -13.09 -23.16
N SER A 13 4.09 -12.11 -22.92
CA SER A 13 4.29 -10.70 -23.27
C SER A 13 4.47 -9.83 -22.03
N ARG A 14 5.45 -8.92 -22.02
CA ARG A 14 5.71 -8.01 -20.89
C ARG A 14 4.89 -6.69 -21.02
N PRO A 15 4.01 -6.32 -20.07
CA PRO A 15 3.12 -5.15 -20.21
C PRO A 15 3.77 -3.79 -19.92
N ALA A 16 4.72 -3.67 -18.96
CA ALA A 16 5.45 -2.43 -18.64
C ALA A 16 6.60 -2.62 -17.60
N SER A 17 7.58 -1.70 -17.63
CA SER A 17 8.80 -1.56 -16.78
C SER A 17 9.83 -2.70 -16.87
N PRO A 18 11.14 -2.43 -16.65
CA PRO A 18 12.16 -3.48 -16.70
C PRO A 18 11.97 -4.42 -15.50
N THR A 19 11.25 -5.51 -15.72
CA THR A 19 11.27 -6.67 -14.83
C THR A 19 12.58 -7.42 -15.08
N SER A 20 13.40 -7.61 -14.05
CA SER A 20 14.51 -8.57 -14.13
C SER A 20 13.92 -9.95 -14.41
N GLY A 21 14.49 -10.68 -15.38
CA GLY A 21 14.01 -12.01 -15.72
C GLY A 21 14.80 -12.59 -16.88
N GLY A 22 15.35 -13.79 -16.68
CA GLY A 22 16.23 -14.51 -17.61
C GLY A 22 15.52 -15.10 -18.85
N TRP A 23 14.45 -14.48 -19.32
CA TRP A 23 13.76 -14.90 -20.55
C TRP A 23 14.51 -14.38 -21.77
N THR A 24 14.73 -15.26 -22.75
CA THR A 24 15.27 -14.88 -24.06
C THR A 24 14.29 -13.96 -24.80
N PRO A 25 14.69 -12.74 -25.19
CA PRO A 25 13.82 -11.85 -25.96
C PRO A 25 13.53 -12.45 -27.35
N GLY A 26 12.25 -12.67 -27.67
CA GLY A 26 11.82 -13.17 -28.98
C GLY A 26 11.41 -12.06 -29.96
N CYS A 27 10.28 -11.41 -29.73
CA CYS A 27 9.70 -10.37 -30.60
C CYS A 27 9.03 -9.26 -29.77
N ARG A 28 8.89 -8.05 -30.33
CA ARG A 28 8.12 -6.96 -29.70
C ARG A 28 6.63 -7.03 -30.09
N CYS A 29 5.74 -7.03 -29.10
CA CYS A 29 4.30 -6.93 -29.34
C CYS A 29 3.91 -5.55 -29.90
N ARG A 30 3.10 -5.52 -30.96
CA ARG A 30 2.58 -4.27 -31.58
C ARG A 30 1.49 -3.59 -30.75
N GLY A 31 0.68 -4.37 -30.04
CA GLY A 31 -0.31 -3.85 -29.09
C GLY A 31 0.28 -3.82 -27.69
N ALA A 32 0.04 -2.76 -26.93
CA ALA A 32 0.21 -2.86 -25.49
C ALA A 32 -0.72 -3.99 -24.99
N PRO A 33 -0.23 -4.96 -24.20
CA PRO A 33 -1.13 -5.81 -23.41
C PRO A 33 -2.01 -4.83 -22.63
N ARG A 34 -3.29 -4.76 -22.99
CA ARG A 34 -4.16 -3.56 -22.86
C ARG A 34 -3.77 -2.66 -21.68
N ARG A 35 -3.09 -1.53 -21.95
CA ARG A 35 -2.95 -0.44 -20.96
C ARG A 35 -4.35 -0.01 -20.50
N ALA A 36 -4.46 0.39 -19.24
CA ALA A 36 -5.69 0.74 -18.50
C ALA A 36 -6.65 1.79 -19.11
N ARG A 37 -6.49 2.20 -20.37
CA ARG A 37 -7.41 3.11 -21.08
C ARG A 37 -8.71 2.44 -21.54
N ALA A 38 -8.85 1.11 -21.43
CA ALA A 38 -10.05 0.37 -21.82
C ALA A 38 -11.01 0.02 -20.66
N CYS A 39 -10.93 0.69 -19.51
CA CYS A 39 -11.87 0.49 -18.40
C CYS A 39 -13.32 0.96 -18.67
N ARG A 40 -13.65 1.48 -19.87
CA ARG A 40 -15.03 1.82 -20.25
C ARG A 40 -15.93 0.62 -20.60
N ARG A 41 -15.40 -0.62 -20.71
CA ARG A 41 -16.22 -1.80 -21.12
C ARG A 41 -16.03 -3.09 -20.29
N GLY A 42 -15.35 -3.05 -19.13
CA GLY A 42 -15.41 -4.12 -18.13
C GLY A 42 -14.96 -5.55 -18.53
N ARG A 43 -14.35 -5.79 -19.70
CA ARG A 43 -13.92 -7.14 -20.12
C ARG A 43 -12.40 -7.33 -19.93
N SER A 44 -12.03 -8.08 -18.89
CA SER A 44 -10.71 -8.66 -18.68
C SER A 44 -10.50 -9.91 -19.57
N PRO A 45 -9.27 -10.25 -19.97
CA PRO A 45 -8.99 -11.56 -20.56
C PRO A 45 -9.20 -12.65 -19.51
N SER A 46 -9.88 -13.74 -19.88
CA SER A 46 -10.03 -14.90 -19.01
C SER A 46 -8.71 -15.69 -18.99
N PRO A 47 -8.39 -16.39 -17.88
CA PRO A 47 -7.24 -17.29 -17.82
C PRO A 47 -7.32 -18.47 -18.83
N THR A 48 -8.47 -18.64 -19.49
CA THR A 48 -8.72 -19.64 -20.53
C THR A 48 -8.62 -19.09 -21.96
N CYS A 49 -8.36 -17.79 -22.15
CA CYS A 49 -8.17 -17.22 -23.48
C CYS A 49 -6.96 -17.86 -24.18
N ARG A 50 -7.16 -18.36 -25.41
CA ARG A 50 -6.07 -18.89 -26.26
C ARG A 50 -5.52 -17.77 -27.16
N PRO A 51 -4.36 -17.16 -26.86
CA PRO A 51 -3.75 -16.17 -27.75
C PRO A 51 -3.17 -16.86 -28.99
N ARG A 52 -3.34 -16.25 -30.17
CA ARG A 52 -2.59 -16.57 -31.39
C ARG A 52 -1.59 -15.45 -31.69
N SER A 53 -0.31 -15.77 -31.76
CA SER A 53 0.75 -14.88 -32.23
C SER A 53 0.79 -14.90 -33.76
N ILE A 54 0.59 -13.74 -34.38
CA ILE A 54 0.63 -13.60 -35.85
C ILE A 54 1.85 -12.73 -36.22
N PRO A 55 2.84 -13.26 -36.96
CA PRO A 55 3.99 -12.49 -37.42
C PRO A 55 3.56 -11.32 -38.33
N THR A 56 4.15 -10.14 -38.16
CA THR A 56 3.89 -8.99 -39.05
C THR A 56 5.20 -8.30 -39.42
N ARG A 57 5.41 -7.99 -40.70
CA ARG A 57 6.69 -7.44 -41.24
C ARG A 57 6.82 -5.91 -41.20
N ARG A 58 5.90 -5.18 -40.59
CA ARG A 58 6.01 -3.71 -40.47
C ARG A 58 6.98 -3.33 -39.32
N PRO A 59 7.59 -2.14 -39.31
CA PRO A 59 8.40 -1.67 -38.17
C PRO A 59 7.53 -1.47 -36.91
N ALA A 60 8.04 -1.88 -35.76
CA ALA A 60 7.38 -1.65 -34.47
C ALA A 60 7.21 -0.14 -34.22
N ALA A 61 6.10 0.29 -33.62
CA ALA A 61 5.94 1.68 -33.19
C ALA A 61 7.09 2.02 -32.23
N GLY A 62 8.01 2.86 -32.68
CA GLY A 62 9.16 3.28 -31.89
C GLY A 62 8.72 3.97 -30.60
N ALA A 63 9.45 3.72 -29.52
CA ALA A 63 9.42 4.62 -28.37
C ALA A 63 9.94 5.98 -28.87
N SER A 64 9.06 6.97 -29.04
CA SER A 64 9.48 8.32 -29.41
C SER A 64 10.22 8.94 -28.23
N SER A 65 11.55 8.98 -28.30
CA SER A 65 12.36 9.99 -27.66
C SER A 65 12.22 11.29 -28.45
N ALA A 66 11.15 12.04 -28.19
CA ALA A 66 10.99 13.40 -28.69
C ALA A 66 10.66 14.30 -27.52
N ALA A 67 11.59 15.21 -27.20
CA ALA A 67 11.30 16.39 -26.39
C ALA A 67 10.12 17.17 -27.01
N PRO A 68 9.26 17.84 -26.22
CA PRO A 68 8.17 18.60 -26.79
C PRO A 68 8.75 19.82 -27.52
N ARG A 69 8.91 19.73 -28.83
CA ARG A 69 9.06 20.92 -29.67
C ARG A 69 7.68 21.55 -29.85
N SER A 70 7.65 22.82 -29.49
CA SER A 70 6.65 23.82 -29.83
C SER A 70 6.24 23.75 -31.30
N GLY A 71 4.95 23.94 -31.57
CA GLY A 71 4.43 24.19 -32.91
C GLY A 71 3.43 23.14 -33.40
N CYS A 72 2.16 23.27 -32.98
CA CYS A 72 1.05 22.89 -33.85
C CYS A 72 0.15 24.12 -33.98
N SER A 73 0.26 24.75 -35.15
CA SER A 73 -0.55 25.87 -35.62
C SER A 73 -1.99 25.40 -35.82
N ILE A 74 -2.83 25.66 -34.82
CA ILE A 74 -4.27 25.78 -35.09
C ILE A 74 -4.42 27.09 -35.85
N ARG A 75 -4.72 27.00 -37.15
CA ARG A 75 -5.18 28.14 -37.94
C ARG A 75 -6.40 28.73 -37.23
N ARG A 76 -6.19 29.89 -36.59
CA ARG A 76 -7.26 30.78 -36.15
C ARG A 76 -7.93 31.32 -37.42
N ALA A 77 -9.18 30.93 -37.65
CA ALA A 77 -10.07 31.78 -38.42
C ALA A 77 -10.33 33.02 -37.56
N SER A 78 -9.73 34.14 -37.95
CA SER A 78 -9.98 35.46 -37.41
C SER A 78 -11.37 35.92 -37.84
N HIS A 79 -12.28 36.08 -36.88
CA HIS A 79 -13.39 37.01 -37.02
C HIS A 79 -13.29 38.09 -35.93
N PRO A 80 -13.69 39.33 -36.23
CA PRO A 80 -13.23 40.52 -35.55
C PRO A 80 -13.87 40.66 -34.17
N ALA A 81 -13.18 41.39 -33.28
CA ALA A 81 -13.67 41.76 -31.98
C ALA A 81 -15.05 42.43 -32.07
N CYS A 82 -16.07 41.79 -31.50
CA CYS A 82 -17.37 42.40 -31.29
C CYS A 82 -17.35 43.08 -29.92
N SER A 83 -16.95 44.35 -29.91
CA SER A 83 -17.11 45.26 -28.79
C SER A 83 -18.53 45.81 -28.78
N ARG A 84 -19.44 45.22 -27.98
CA ARG A 84 -20.61 45.92 -27.37
C ARG A 84 -21.46 45.00 -26.47
N PRO A 85 -22.20 45.59 -25.50
CA PRO A 85 -22.67 44.90 -24.30
C PRO A 85 -23.95 44.09 -24.50
N ALA A 86 -24.16 43.20 -23.54
CA ALA A 86 -25.26 42.26 -23.38
C ALA A 86 -26.61 42.75 -23.92
N THR A 87 -27.04 42.16 -25.03
CA THR A 87 -28.45 42.00 -25.37
C THR A 87 -28.66 40.56 -25.81
N GLY A 88 -29.65 39.90 -25.19
CA GLY A 88 -29.80 38.45 -25.16
C GLY A 88 -30.00 37.82 -26.54
N CYS A 89 -29.30 36.71 -26.77
CA CYS A 89 -29.58 35.81 -27.87
C CYS A 89 -30.61 34.77 -27.39
N ALA A 90 -31.85 34.87 -27.91
CA ALA A 90 -33.01 34.10 -27.51
C ALA A 90 -33.10 32.67 -28.09
N SER A 91 -31.98 32.05 -28.49
CA SER A 91 -32.00 30.75 -29.20
C SER A 91 -31.21 29.62 -28.50
N CYS A 92 -30.56 29.88 -27.36
CA CYS A 92 -29.80 28.88 -26.62
C CYS A 92 -30.58 28.44 -25.36
N ARG A 93 -31.43 27.40 -25.44
CA ARG A 93 -32.12 26.82 -24.26
C ARG A 93 -31.25 25.84 -23.44
N SER A 94 -29.94 25.96 -23.54
CA SER A 94 -28.99 25.21 -22.70
C SER A 94 -27.93 26.19 -22.20
N PRO A 95 -27.69 26.28 -20.88
CA PRO A 95 -26.58 27.08 -20.38
C PRO A 95 -25.29 26.50 -20.95
N CYS A 96 -24.55 27.28 -21.73
CA CYS A 96 -23.13 27.00 -21.96
C CYS A 96 -22.46 26.97 -20.58
N PRO A 97 -21.64 25.96 -20.25
CA PRO A 97 -20.93 25.95 -18.98
C PRO A 97 -20.03 27.19 -18.96
N SER A 98 -20.43 28.20 -18.19
CA SER A 98 -19.64 29.40 -18.01
C SER A 98 -18.34 28.99 -17.33
N SER A 99 -17.23 29.58 -17.76
CA SER A 99 -15.88 29.38 -17.22
C SER A 99 -15.71 29.98 -15.81
N SER A 100 -16.75 29.86 -14.99
CA SER A 100 -16.90 30.38 -13.64
C SER A 100 -17.48 29.31 -12.71
N ASP A 101 -17.12 28.04 -12.92
CA ASP A 101 -17.36 26.98 -11.94
C ASP A 101 -16.38 27.17 -10.78
N TRP A 102 -16.83 27.94 -9.79
CA TRP A 102 -16.61 27.81 -8.36
C TRP A 102 -15.31 27.09 -7.96
N ARG A 103 -14.36 27.84 -7.38
CA ARG A 103 -13.31 27.28 -6.51
C ARG A 103 -13.99 26.56 -5.34
N GLU A 104 -14.45 25.33 -5.55
CA GLU A 104 -14.79 24.40 -4.49
C GLU A 104 -13.49 24.31 -3.67
N LYS A 105 -13.46 24.97 -2.49
CA LYS A 105 -12.30 24.96 -1.60
C LYS A 105 -11.98 23.49 -1.35
N ARG A 106 -10.96 22.97 -2.03
CA ARG A 106 -10.60 21.56 -1.89
C ARG A 106 -10.17 21.35 -0.45
N VAL A 107 -10.95 20.54 0.23
CA VAL A 107 -10.74 20.02 1.58
C VAL A 107 -9.52 19.09 1.49
N SER A 108 -8.33 19.59 1.86
CA SER A 108 -7.08 18.84 1.70
C SER A 108 -6.06 19.03 2.83
N ILE A 109 -5.10 18.10 2.84
CA ILE A 109 -3.86 18.19 3.63
C ILE A 109 -2.73 18.49 2.65
N LEU A 110 -2.01 19.58 2.87
CA LEU A 110 -0.84 19.95 2.07
C LEU A 110 0.40 19.22 2.61
N VAL A 111 1.17 18.61 1.71
CA VAL A 111 2.42 17.93 2.03
C VAL A 111 3.58 18.91 1.91
N ASN A 112 4.13 19.34 3.03
CA ASN A 112 5.35 20.16 3.05
C ASN A 112 6.60 19.30 2.86
N LYS A 113 6.66 18.16 3.57
CA LYS A 113 7.73 17.15 3.40
C LYS A 113 7.08 15.77 3.26
N PRO A 114 7.49 14.94 2.29
CA PRO A 114 6.82 13.67 2.04
C PRO A 114 7.24 12.52 2.97
N GLY A 115 8.33 12.67 3.74
CA GLY A 115 8.97 11.57 4.45
C GLY A 115 9.73 10.63 3.51
N LEU A 116 10.14 9.45 4.00
CA LEU A 116 10.88 8.45 3.20
C LEU A 116 9.97 7.79 2.16
N GLN A 117 8.83 7.26 2.60
CA GLN A 117 7.81 6.66 1.74
C GLN A 117 6.45 6.73 2.43
N THR A 118 5.71 7.81 2.17
CA THR A 118 4.32 7.96 2.60
C THR A 118 3.37 7.63 1.46
N THR A 119 2.41 6.73 1.67
CA THR A 119 1.45 6.29 0.63
C THR A 119 0.02 6.25 1.16
N VAL A 120 -0.97 6.37 0.27
CA VAL A 120 -2.37 6.12 0.64
C VAL A 120 -2.61 4.61 0.60
N GLN A 121 -3.09 4.04 1.70
CA GLN A 121 -3.41 2.62 1.81
C GLN A 121 -4.78 2.41 2.45
N ASP A 122 -5.56 1.48 1.90
CA ASP A 122 -6.75 0.92 2.53
C ASP A 122 -6.52 -0.57 2.83
N ALA A 123 -7.58 -1.37 2.95
CA ALA A 123 -7.46 -2.82 3.17
C ALA A 123 -6.92 -3.61 1.95
N GLY A 124 -6.80 -3.00 0.76
CA GLY A 124 -6.26 -3.61 -0.45
C GLY A 124 -7.30 -4.09 -1.49
N ARG A 125 -6.78 -4.64 -2.59
CA ARG A 125 -7.47 -5.12 -3.80
C ARG A 125 -7.64 -6.63 -3.79
N HIS A 126 -8.66 -7.09 -3.11
CA HIS A 126 -8.93 -8.52 -3.00
C HIS A 126 -9.72 -9.06 -4.21
N GLY A 127 -9.60 -10.37 -4.46
CA GLY A 127 -10.36 -11.05 -5.52
C GLY A 127 -9.80 -10.95 -6.94
N LEU A 128 -8.72 -10.20 -7.17
CA LEU A 128 -8.17 -9.93 -8.52
C LEU A 128 -6.80 -10.57 -8.79
N GLN A 129 -6.26 -11.34 -7.85
CA GLN A 129 -4.94 -11.98 -8.01
C GLN A 129 -4.88 -12.96 -9.19
N HIS A 130 -6.01 -13.60 -9.51
CA HIS A 130 -6.12 -14.54 -10.63
C HIS A 130 -5.91 -13.90 -12.02
N ILE A 131 -5.99 -12.56 -12.12
CA ILE A 131 -5.65 -11.78 -13.32
C ILE A 131 -4.34 -10.99 -13.16
N GLY A 132 -3.53 -11.30 -12.14
CA GLY A 132 -2.23 -10.67 -11.90
C GLY A 132 -2.28 -9.31 -11.19
N VAL A 133 -3.41 -8.92 -10.60
CA VAL A 133 -3.51 -7.71 -9.78
C VAL A 133 -3.07 -8.01 -8.35
N VAL A 134 -2.06 -7.29 -7.88
CA VAL A 134 -1.53 -7.39 -6.51
C VAL A 134 -2.53 -6.80 -5.50
N PRO A 135 -2.74 -7.43 -4.33
CA PRO A 135 -3.65 -6.91 -3.31
C PRO A 135 -3.23 -5.54 -2.76
N CYS A 136 -1.94 -5.31 -2.48
CA CYS A 136 -1.48 -4.12 -1.75
C CYS A 136 -2.19 -4.02 -0.40
N GLY A 137 -2.49 -2.79 0.05
CA GLY A 137 -3.08 -2.55 1.35
C GLY A 137 -2.05 -2.11 2.39
N ALA A 138 -2.54 -1.83 3.59
CA ALA A 138 -1.69 -1.62 4.75
C ALA A 138 -0.77 -2.84 5.00
N MET A 139 0.50 -2.58 5.27
CA MET A 139 1.45 -3.62 5.69
C MET A 139 1.11 -4.22 7.07
N ASP A 140 0.54 -3.39 7.94
CA ASP A 140 0.03 -3.72 9.26
C ASP A 140 -1.44 -3.27 9.28
N GLY A 141 -2.32 -4.21 8.90
CA GLY A 141 -3.75 -3.96 8.84
C GLY A 141 -4.38 -3.68 10.20
N ILE A 142 -3.82 -4.17 11.31
CA ILE A 142 -4.38 -3.95 12.64
C ILE A 142 -4.17 -2.50 13.08
N ALA A 143 -2.98 -1.94 12.85
CA ALA A 143 -2.73 -0.54 13.12
C ALA A 143 -3.59 0.40 12.24
N LEU A 144 -3.86 0.02 10.98
CA LEU A 144 -4.83 0.72 10.13
C LEU A 144 -6.24 0.69 10.74
N GLU A 145 -6.73 -0.48 11.16
CA GLU A 145 -8.05 -0.64 11.77
C GLU A 145 -8.20 0.26 13.01
N PHE A 146 -7.19 0.27 13.88
CA PHE A 146 -7.19 1.13 15.07
C PHE A 146 -7.16 2.62 14.74
N ALA A 147 -6.29 3.06 13.83
CA ALA A 147 -6.25 4.46 13.41
C ALA A 147 -7.63 4.92 12.89
N ASN A 148 -8.26 4.10 12.04
CA ASN A 148 -9.58 4.39 11.50
C ASN A 148 -10.67 4.41 12.58
N ALA A 149 -10.66 3.45 13.49
CA ALA A 149 -11.65 3.37 14.56
C ALA A 149 -11.56 4.57 15.51
N LEU A 150 -10.35 5.04 15.83
CA LEU A 150 -10.13 6.22 16.69
C LEU A 150 -10.69 7.52 16.12
N VAL A 151 -10.89 7.60 14.81
CA VAL A 151 -11.51 8.77 14.16
C VAL A 151 -12.94 8.49 13.72
N GLY A 152 -13.51 7.33 14.07
CA GLY A 152 -14.88 6.91 13.77
C GLY A 152 -15.11 6.44 12.33
N ASN A 153 -14.06 6.03 11.61
CA ASN A 153 -14.18 5.49 10.25
C ASN A 153 -14.46 3.98 10.27
N ALA A 154 -14.86 3.45 9.11
CA ALA A 154 -14.84 2.00 8.89
C ALA A 154 -13.39 1.48 8.99
N PRO A 155 -13.16 0.26 9.53
CA PRO A 155 -11.80 -0.23 9.79
C PRO A 155 -10.89 -0.27 8.55
N ALA A 156 -11.49 -0.50 7.38
CA ALA A 156 -10.81 -0.61 6.09
C ALA A 156 -10.66 0.72 5.32
N GLU A 157 -11.05 1.86 5.90
CA GLU A 157 -10.99 3.15 5.20
C GLU A 157 -9.55 3.58 4.87
N ALA A 158 -9.37 4.37 3.82
CA ALA A 158 -8.04 4.79 3.38
C ALA A 158 -7.38 5.76 4.36
N ALA A 159 -6.13 5.47 4.72
CA ALA A 159 -5.26 6.28 5.58
C ALA A 159 -3.88 6.49 4.92
N LEU A 160 -3.05 7.36 5.50
CA LEU A 160 -1.66 7.49 5.08
C LEU A 160 -0.80 6.47 5.83
N GLU A 161 -0.21 5.52 5.11
CA GLU A 161 0.85 4.66 5.64
C GLU A 161 2.18 5.44 5.59
N VAL A 162 2.83 5.55 6.75
CA VAL A 162 4.08 6.26 6.99
C VAL A 162 5.17 5.26 7.33
N THR A 163 6.33 5.33 6.65
CA THR A 163 7.43 4.36 6.81
C THR A 163 8.71 5.03 7.31
N VAL A 164 9.21 4.63 8.50
CA VAL A 164 10.48 4.99 9.16
C VAL A 164 10.74 6.49 9.40
N LEU A 165 10.62 7.33 8.38
CA LEU A 165 10.70 8.78 8.45
C LEU A 165 9.43 9.37 7.83
N GLY A 166 8.67 10.11 8.64
CA GLY A 166 7.35 10.57 8.26
C GLY A 166 7.29 11.93 7.56
N PRO A 167 6.07 12.33 7.16
CA PRO A 167 5.84 13.58 6.47
C PRO A 167 5.71 14.77 7.43
N GLU A 168 5.85 15.97 6.86
CA GLU A 168 5.35 17.21 7.45
C GLU A 168 4.10 17.63 6.67
N LEU A 169 2.99 17.74 7.38
CA LEU A 169 1.65 17.95 6.83
C LEU A 169 1.04 19.24 7.39
N LEU A 170 0.48 20.06 6.52
CA LEU A 170 -0.28 21.25 6.88
C LEU A 170 -1.77 20.98 6.66
N PHE A 171 -2.56 21.13 7.71
CA PHE A 171 -4.02 20.96 7.64
C PHE A 171 -4.68 22.26 7.18
N GLU A 172 -5.43 22.21 6.09
CA GLU A 172 -6.08 23.41 5.53
C GLU A 172 -7.48 23.66 6.12
N GLN A 173 -7.88 22.81 7.07
CA GLN A 173 -9.14 22.85 7.80
C GLN A 173 -9.00 22.10 9.13
N GLU A 174 -10.01 22.21 10.00
CA GLU A 174 -10.12 21.34 11.17
C GLU A 174 -10.29 19.87 10.74
N ALA A 175 -9.57 18.98 11.41
CA ALA A 175 -9.62 17.55 11.18
C ALA A 175 -9.44 16.78 12.49
N LEU A 176 -10.05 15.59 12.57
CA LEU A 176 -9.83 14.66 13.66
C LEU A 176 -8.94 13.55 13.11
N VAL A 177 -7.78 13.37 13.72
CA VAL A 177 -6.75 12.44 13.24
C VAL A 177 -6.34 11.46 14.32
N ALA A 178 -5.78 10.33 13.92
CA ALA A 178 -5.13 9.39 14.81
C ALA A 178 -3.92 8.78 14.11
N LEU A 179 -2.80 8.68 14.84
CA LEU A 179 -1.58 8.03 14.37
C LEU A 179 -1.36 6.76 15.18
N CYS A 180 -1.49 5.59 14.55
CA CYS A 180 -1.34 4.28 15.18
C CYS A 180 -0.29 3.41 14.49
N GLY A 181 0.27 2.45 15.23
CA GLY A 181 1.27 1.50 14.74
C GLY A 181 2.60 1.74 15.43
N ALA A 182 3.67 1.94 14.65
CA ALA A 182 4.98 2.29 15.18
C ALA A 182 4.94 3.57 16.02
N GLU A 183 5.82 3.61 17.01
CA GLU A 183 6.04 4.77 17.85
C GLU A 183 6.91 5.76 17.09
N PHE A 184 6.35 6.91 16.69
CA PHE A 184 7.07 7.99 16.03
C PHE A 184 7.25 9.17 16.99
N ASP A 185 8.38 9.89 16.88
CA ASP A 185 8.46 11.27 17.39
C ASP A 185 7.57 12.13 16.48
N ALA A 186 6.33 12.37 16.91
CA ALA A 186 5.35 13.15 16.18
C ALA A 186 5.03 14.43 16.96
N ARG A 187 4.91 15.55 16.24
CA ARG A 187 4.69 16.87 16.83
C ARG A 187 3.59 17.63 16.11
N LEU A 188 2.72 18.30 16.84
CA LEU A 188 1.74 19.25 16.34
C LEU A 188 2.15 20.65 16.76
N ASN A 189 2.48 21.51 15.80
CA ASN A 189 2.96 22.87 16.06
C ASN A 189 4.13 22.94 17.07
N GLY A 190 4.99 21.92 17.09
CA GLY A 190 6.15 21.81 17.98
C GLY A 190 5.90 21.03 19.28
N ALA A 191 4.65 20.87 19.72
CA ALA A 191 4.29 20.07 20.89
C ALA A 191 4.14 18.58 20.55
N THR A 192 4.42 17.69 21.49
CA THR A 192 4.32 16.23 21.30
C THR A 192 2.89 15.81 20.93
N LEU A 193 2.73 15.07 19.84
CA LEU A 193 1.47 14.46 19.44
C LEU A 193 1.29 13.12 20.19
N PRO A 194 0.21 12.93 20.95
CA PRO A 194 -0.08 11.63 21.54
C PRO A 194 -0.45 10.62 20.45
N LEU A 195 0.24 9.48 20.44
CA LEU A 195 -0.03 8.35 19.53
C LEU A 195 -1.16 7.48 20.08
N ASP A 196 -1.76 6.66 19.21
CA ASP A 196 -2.79 5.69 19.60
C ASP A 196 -4.05 6.34 20.23
N ARG A 197 -4.29 7.62 19.90
CA ARG A 197 -5.41 8.46 20.40
C ARG A 197 -6.00 9.35 19.31
N PRO A 198 -7.28 9.75 19.45
CA PRO A 198 -7.85 10.81 18.62
C PRO A 198 -7.25 12.17 18.99
N VAL A 199 -6.86 12.95 18.00
CA VAL A 199 -6.35 14.32 18.14
C VAL A 199 -7.11 15.26 17.22
N LEU A 200 -7.67 16.33 17.77
CA LEU A 200 -8.37 17.35 17.00
C LEU A 200 -7.37 18.44 16.58
N VAL A 201 -7.03 18.47 15.30
CA VAL A 201 -6.15 19.46 14.68
C VAL A 201 -6.95 20.58 14.05
N GLY A 202 -6.51 21.82 14.26
CA GLY A 202 -7.12 23.02 13.69
C GLY A 202 -6.65 23.31 12.27
N ARG A 203 -7.34 24.26 11.63
CA ARG A 203 -6.91 24.83 10.36
C ARG A 203 -5.60 25.60 10.55
N GLY A 204 -4.61 25.31 9.72
CA GLY A 204 -3.28 25.93 9.78
C GLY A 204 -2.28 25.15 10.63
N ASP A 205 -2.72 24.12 11.34
CA ASP A 205 -1.83 23.29 12.16
C ASP A 205 -0.88 22.48 11.28
N ARG A 206 0.34 22.34 11.79
CA ARG A 206 1.43 21.58 11.16
C ARG A 206 1.72 20.34 11.99
N LEU A 207 1.47 19.18 11.41
CA LEU A 207 1.85 17.89 11.94
C LEU A 207 3.19 17.46 11.34
N GLN A 208 4.19 17.28 12.18
CA GLN A 208 5.49 16.73 11.84
C GLN A 208 5.59 15.31 12.38
N VAL A 209 5.61 14.32 11.50
CA VAL A 209 5.94 12.93 11.88
C VAL A 209 7.42 12.74 11.55
N LEU A 210 8.26 12.69 12.56
CA LEU A 210 9.71 12.59 12.39
C LEU A 210 10.12 11.13 12.21
N ARG A 211 11.09 10.64 12.98
CA ARG A 211 11.58 9.26 12.89
C ARG A 211 10.75 8.31 13.76
N ALA A 212 10.65 7.06 13.32
CA ALA A 212 10.21 5.96 14.16
C ALA A 212 11.25 5.70 15.27
N VAL A 213 10.77 5.53 16.50
CA VAL A 213 11.51 5.16 17.71
C VAL A 213 11.39 3.65 17.96
N ALA A 214 10.19 3.09 17.80
CA ALA A 214 9.95 1.65 17.92
C ALA A 214 8.96 1.17 16.84
N GLY A 215 9.32 0.10 16.12
CA GLY A 215 8.63 -0.32 14.90
C GLY A 215 9.05 0.50 13.68
N SER A 216 8.32 0.37 12.56
CA SER A 216 8.70 1.02 11.30
C SER A 216 7.55 1.62 10.51
N ARG A 217 6.30 1.25 10.82
CA ARG A 217 5.13 1.68 10.04
C ARG A 217 4.00 2.17 10.91
N ALA A 218 3.48 3.35 10.61
CA ALA A 218 2.32 3.93 11.27
C ALA A 218 1.28 4.40 10.25
N TYR A 219 0.05 4.56 10.70
CA TYR A 219 -1.09 4.96 9.87
C TYR A 219 -1.70 6.23 10.44
N LEU A 220 -1.71 7.28 9.64
CA LEU A 220 -2.44 8.52 9.94
C LEU A 220 -3.82 8.44 9.30
N ALA A 221 -4.82 8.14 10.12
CA ALA A 221 -6.22 8.19 9.72
C ALA A 221 -6.80 9.60 9.98
N VAL A 222 -7.80 9.96 9.19
CA VAL A 222 -8.51 11.24 9.29
C VAL A 222 -10.00 10.95 9.25
N ALA A 223 -10.81 11.59 10.09
CA ALA A 223 -12.27 11.41 10.09
C ALA A 223 -12.85 11.68 8.69
N GLY A 224 -13.62 10.72 8.16
CA GLY A 224 -14.16 10.73 6.79
C GLY A 224 -13.25 10.06 5.75
N GLY A 225 -12.00 9.77 6.10
CA GLY A 225 -11.04 9.05 5.25
C GLY A 225 -10.37 9.92 4.19
N ILE A 226 -9.46 9.30 3.44
CA ILE A 226 -8.76 9.93 2.32
C ILE A 226 -9.53 9.70 1.02
N ALA A 227 -10.04 10.79 0.43
CA ALA A 227 -10.96 10.78 -0.69
C ALA A 227 -10.26 10.67 -2.06
N THR A 228 -9.31 9.73 -2.20
CA THR A 228 -8.75 9.39 -3.51
C THR A 228 -9.72 8.52 -4.31
N ALA A 229 -9.61 8.59 -5.65
CA ALA A 229 -10.44 7.77 -6.52
C ALA A 229 -10.08 6.29 -6.38
N PRO A 230 -11.06 5.39 -6.15
CA PRO A 230 -10.79 3.97 -6.10
C PRO A 230 -10.37 3.45 -7.48
N VAL A 231 -9.36 2.60 -7.51
CA VAL A 231 -8.89 1.90 -8.71
C VAL A 231 -9.03 0.41 -8.44
N LEU A 232 -9.87 -0.25 -9.25
CA LEU A 232 -10.20 -1.68 -9.08
C LEU A 232 -10.73 -2.00 -7.67
N GLY A 233 -11.63 -1.17 -7.16
CA GLY A 233 -12.29 -1.37 -5.86
C GLY A 233 -11.48 -0.95 -4.63
N SER A 234 -10.28 -0.38 -4.79
CA SER A 234 -9.45 0.06 -3.66
C SER A 234 -8.65 1.32 -3.97
N ARG A 235 -8.38 2.09 -2.91
CA ARG A 235 -7.59 3.31 -2.86
C ARG A 235 -6.10 3.06 -2.57
N SER A 236 -5.66 1.82 -2.35
CA SER A 236 -4.26 1.52 -2.04
C SER A 236 -3.27 1.86 -3.15
N THR A 237 -2.15 2.49 -2.82
CA THR A 237 -1.08 2.74 -3.80
C THR A 237 -0.29 1.46 -4.10
N TYR A 238 -0.13 1.14 -5.39
CA TYR A 238 0.89 0.20 -5.88
C TYR A 238 1.94 0.93 -6.72
N ILE A 239 3.10 1.18 -6.10
CA ILE A 239 4.18 1.99 -6.70
C ILE A 239 4.74 1.37 -7.99
N PRO A 240 5.06 0.05 -8.07
CA PRO A 240 5.72 -0.51 -9.24
C PRO A 240 4.97 -0.31 -10.56
N ALA A 241 3.63 -0.42 -10.54
CA ALA A 241 2.80 -0.19 -11.73
C ALA A 241 2.07 1.15 -11.74
N ARG A 242 2.39 2.06 -10.81
CA ARG A 242 1.86 3.42 -10.71
C ARG A 242 0.33 3.52 -10.77
N PHE A 243 -0.37 2.78 -9.91
CA PHE A 243 -1.83 2.90 -9.82
C PHE A 243 -2.35 2.88 -8.38
N GLY A 244 -3.55 3.44 -8.20
CA GLY A 244 -4.18 3.63 -6.89
C GLY A 244 -3.63 4.83 -6.10
N GLY A 245 -4.24 5.13 -4.96
CA GLY A 245 -3.87 6.23 -4.08
C GLY A 245 -3.80 7.58 -4.78
N LEU A 246 -2.77 8.36 -4.46
CA LEU A 246 -2.49 9.63 -5.13
C LEU A 246 -1.51 9.40 -6.29
N GLU A 247 -2.06 9.37 -7.52
CA GLU A 247 -1.29 9.20 -8.76
C GLU A 247 -0.43 7.92 -8.83
N GLY A 248 -0.73 6.90 -8.02
CA GLY A 248 0.01 5.64 -8.03
C GLY A 248 1.42 5.74 -7.45
N ARG A 249 1.73 6.76 -6.66
CA ARG A 249 3.09 7.01 -6.13
C ARG A 249 3.07 7.34 -4.65
N ALA A 250 4.27 7.35 -4.06
CA ALA A 250 4.47 8.01 -2.78
C ALA A 250 4.18 9.52 -2.89
N LEU A 251 3.78 10.11 -1.77
CA LEU A 251 3.55 11.55 -1.67
C LEU A 251 4.83 12.33 -2.00
N ARG A 252 4.66 13.55 -2.47
CA ARG A 252 5.71 14.50 -2.81
C ARG A 252 5.40 15.85 -2.16
N MET A 253 6.43 16.66 -1.98
CA MET A 253 6.25 18.05 -1.58
C MET A 253 5.31 18.76 -2.54
N GLY A 254 4.35 19.52 -1.98
CA GLY A 254 3.34 20.26 -2.72
C GLY A 254 2.08 19.45 -3.07
N ASP A 255 2.07 18.14 -2.82
CA ASP A 255 0.85 17.34 -2.98
C ASP A 255 -0.25 17.82 -2.03
N ARG A 256 -1.50 17.74 -2.49
CA ARG A 256 -2.70 18.00 -1.70
C ARG A 256 -3.48 16.70 -1.59
N VAL A 257 -3.43 16.07 -0.42
CA VAL A 257 -4.15 14.83 -0.14
C VAL A 257 -5.63 15.17 0.05
N PRO A 258 -6.56 14.64 -0.78
CA PRO A 258 -7.98 14.97 -0.69
C PRO A 258 -8.61 14.29 0.52
N LEU A 259 -9.44 15.04 1.25
CA LEU A 259 -10.27 14.52 2.34
C LEU A 259 -11.74 14.50 1.91
N ALA A 260 -12.58 13.78 2.68
CA ALA A 260 -14.03 13.80 2.45
C ALA A 260 -14.60 15.22 2.54
N LYS A 261 -15.63 15.53 1.73
CA LYS A 261 -16.21 16.88 1.64
C LYS A 261 -16.71 17.40 3.00
N ASP A 262 -17.15 16.52 3.88
CA ASP A 262 -17.66 16.83 5.21
C ASP A 262 -16.67 16.51 6.34
N ALA A 263 -15.39 16.29 6.05
CA ALA A 263 -14.37 15.91 7.03
C ALA A 263 -14.28 16.87 8.23
N ALA A 264 -14.40 18.19 8.02
CA ALA A 264 -14.38 19.16 9.11
C ALA A 264 -15.61 19.04 10.04
N ARG A 265 -16.80 18.84 9.46
CA ARG A 265 -18.03 18.59 10.23
C ARG A 265 -17.93 17.29 11.01
N LEU A 266 -17.43 16.22 10.39
CA LEU A 266 -17.20 14.93 11.04
C LEU A 266 -16.19 15.06 12.19
N ALA A 267 -15.10 15.80 12.00
CA ALA A 267 -14.09 16.04 13.02
C ALA A 267 -14.70 16.68 14.27
N ALA A 268 -15.38 17.82 14.11
CA ALA A 268 -16.03 18.53 15.21
C ALA A 268 -17.09 17.66 15.90
N THR A 269 -17.97 17.02 15.12
CA THR A 269 -19.07 16.20 15.66
C THR A 269 -18.56 14.98 16.43
N ARG A 270 -17.60 14.24 15.87
CA ARG A 270 -17.07 13.02 16.50
C ARG A 270 -16.24 13.33 17.72
N PHE A 271 -15.40 14.38 17.68
CA PHE A 271 -14.63 14.79 18.85
C PHE A 271 -15.51 15.34 19.97
N ALA A 272 -16.61 16.03 19.64
CA ALA A 272 -17.58 16.49 20.63
C ALA A 272 -18.26 15.34 21.38
N ARG A 273 -18.56 14.23 20.68
CA ARG A 273 -19.23 13.03 21.24
C ARG A 273 -18.32 12.13 22.08
N LEU A 274 -17.01 12.33 22.07
CA LEU A 274 -16.11 11.50 22.88
C LEU A 274 -16.44 11.64 24.36
N GLN A 275 -16.99 10.59 24.96
CA GLN A 275 -17.39 10.52 26.37
C GLN A 275 -16.18 10.36 27.31
N SER A 276 -15.27 11.34 27.29
CA SER A 276 -14.07 11.33 28.12
C SER A 276 -13.60 12.74 28.42
N LYS A 277 -12.84 12.90 29.51
CA LYS A 277 -12.18 14.17 29.83
C LYS A 277 -11.25 14.54 28.68
N LYS A 278 -11.59 15.65 28.00
CA LYS A 278 -10.74 16.24 26.98
C LYS A 278 -9.49 16.78 27.65
N VAL A 279 -8.35 16.41 27.10
CA VAL A 279 -7.04 16.88 27.55
C VAL A 279 -6.55 17.93 26.56
N PHE A 280 -6.08 19.03 27.11
CA PHE A 280 -5.39 20.08 26.38
C PHE A 280 -4.00 20.23 26.98
N ASP A 281 -3.00 19.75 26.26
CA ASP A 281 -1.60 19.79 26.70
C ASP A 281 -0.73 20.29 25.55
N GLY A 282 0.10 21.30 25.83
CA GLY A 282 0.98 21.91 24.83
C GLY A 282 0.27 22.45 23.58
N GLY A 283 -1.03 22.77 23.64
CA GLY A 283 -1.80 23.16 22.45
C GLY A 283 -2.50 22.01 21.71
N VAL A 284 -2.31 20.77 22.16
CA VAL A 284 -2.87 19.57 21.53
C VAL A 284 -4.18 19.16 22.20
N ARG A 285 -5.26 19.06 21.41
CA ARG A 285 -6.61 18.65 21.87
C ARG A 285 -6.80 17.15 21.67
N SER A 286 -6.85 16.38 22.75
CA SER A 286 -6.98 14.92 22.71
C SER A 286 -7.77 14.39 23.92
N VAL A 287 -7.60 13.10 24.23
CA VAL A 287 -8.23 12.35 25.33
C VAL A 287 -7.17 11.61 26.14
N ALA A 288 -7.53 11.16 27.35
CA ALA A 288 -6.59 10.51 28.27
C ALA A 288 -6.37 9.00 28.00
N TRP A 289 -7.30 8.34 27.30
CA TRP A 289 -7.24 6.91 26.97
C TRP A 289 -6.62 6.69 25.59
N SER A 290 -6.07 5.49 25.34
CA SER A 290 -5.54 5.06 24.04
C SER A 290 -5.94 3.63 23.71
N VAL A 291 -5.81 3.27 22.44
CA VAL A 291 -5.85 1.85 22.02
C VAL A 291 -4.57 1.12 22.43
N PRO A 292 -4.60 -0.22 22.57
CA PRO A 292 -3.40 -1.00 22.81
C PRO A 292 -2.51 -1.08 21.56
N ALA A 293 -1.20 -1.03 21.75
CA ALA A 293 -0.20 -1.21 20.70
C ALA A 293 0.07 -2.69 20.39
N LEU A 294 -0.93 -3.39 19.83
CA LEU A 294 -0.88 -4.86 19.68
C LEU A 294 0.20 -5.38 18.71
N THR A 295 0.68 -4.55 17.79
CA THR A 295 1.60 -4.96 16.72
C THR A 295 3.01 -4.43 16.87
N ARG A 296 3.25 -3.49 17.80
CA ARG A 296 4.59 -2.96 18.09
C ARG A 296 5.48 -4.08 18.68
N PRO A 297 6.71 -4.26 18.17
CA PRO A 297 7.67 -5.16 18.80
C PRO A 297 8.02 -4.68 20.21
N GLU A 298 7.77 -5.51 21.22
CA GLU A 298 8.18 -5.23 22.61
C GLU A 298 9.66 -5.55 22.85
N ARG A 299 10.21 -6.50 22.09
CA ARG A 299 11.60 -6.96 22.16
C ARG A 299 12.03 -7.55 20.82
N GLU A 300 13.33 -7.55 20.59
CA GLU A 300 13.96 -8.25 19.47
C GLU A 300 14.93 -9.35 19.96
N PRO A 301 15.04 -10.49 19.25
CA PRO A 301 14.30 -10.83 18.04
C PRO A 301 12.81 -11.09 18.31
N ILE A 302 11.94 -10.66 17.39
CA ILE A 302 10.52 -11.02 17.48
C ILE A 302 10.35 -12.50 17.16
N LEU A 303 9.40 -13.15 17.82
CA LEU A 303 9.00 -14.51 17.49
C LEU A 303 7.79 -14.47 16.56
N VAL A 304 7.92 -15.12 15.40
CA VAL A 304 6.88 -15.24 14.38
C VAL A 304 6.60 -16.71 14.13
N HIS A 305 5.34 -17.13 14.19
CA HIS A 305 4.97 -18.52 13.94
C HIS A 305 4.91 -18.79 12.44
N ALA A 306 5.45 -19.93 12.02
CA ALA A 306 5.42 -20.36 10.63
C ALA A 306 5.17 -21.86 10.53
N MET A 307 4.31 -22.23 9.58
CA MET A 307 4.07 -23.60 9.16
C MET A 307 5.13 -23.99 8.13
N GLU A 308 5.40 -25.28 8.01
CA GLU A 308 6.24 -25.80 6.92
C GLU A 308 5.57 -25.52 5.58
N GLY A 309 6.35 -24.95 4.67
CA GLY A 309 5.87 -24.57 3.35
C GLY A 309 5.75 -25.78 2.44
N ARG A 310 5.01 -25.62 1.35
CA ARG A 310 4.82 -26.68 0.35
C ARG A 310 6.11 -27.33 -0.15
N HIS A 311 7.21 -26.56 -0.18
CA HIS A 311 8.49 -27.01 -0.68
C HIS A 311 9.52 -27.25 0.43
N HIS A 312 9.08 -27.39 1.69
CA HIS A 312 9.96 -27.57 2.85
C HIS A 312 10.92 -28.75 2.65
N ASP A 313 10.43 -29.87 2.13
CA ASP A 313 11.21 -31.09 1.91
C ASP A 313 12.16 -31.03 0.71
N LEU A 314 12.17 -29.93 -0.06
CA LEU A 314 13.20 -29.72 -1.09
C LEU A 314 14.53 -29.21 -0.50
N PHE A 315 14.52 -28.76 0.75
CA PHE A 315 15.68 -28.26 1.46
C PHE A 315 16.35 -29.37 2.27
N ASP A 316 17.68 -29.31 2.37
CA ASP A 316 18.40 -30.30 3.18
C ASP A 316 18.03 -30.21 4.67
N ALA A 317 18.32 -31.27 5.42
CA ALA A 317 17.99 -31.33 6.85
C ALA A 317 18.62 -30.19 7.66
N ALA A 318 19.80 -29.71 7.28
CA ALA A 318 20.49 -28.60 7.97
C ALA A 318 19.76 -27.27 7.75
N SER A 319 19.32 -26.99 6.53
CA SER A 319 18.58 -25.80 6.13
C SER A 319 17.19 -25.77 6.75
N ARG A 320 16.50 -26.92 6.79
CA ARG A 320 15.21 -27.06 7.47
C ARG A 320 15.31 -26.74 8.96
N ARG A 321 16.36 -27.21 9.65
CA ARG A 321 16.64 -26.84 11.05
C ARG A 321 17.02 -25.37 11.19
N ALA A 322 17.97 -24.89 10.38
CA ALA A 322 18.48 -23.53 10.43
C ALA A 322 17.36 -22.49 10.29
N PHE A 323 16.35 -22.75 9.44
CA PHE A 323 15.20 -21.85 9.29
C PHE A 323 14.48 -21.54 10.62
N PHE A 324 14.24 -22.55 11.45
CA PHE A 324 13.51 -22.41 12.70
C PHE A 324 14.42 -22.12 13.91
N GLU A 325 15.69 -22.48 13.85
CA GLU A 325 16.62 -22.32 14.98
C GLU A 325 17.36 -20.98 14.95
N ALA A 326 17.71 -20.48 13.76
CA ALA A 326 18.51 -19.27 13.58
C ALA A 326 17.73 -17.98 13.87
N THR A 327 18.49 -16.93 14.17
CA THR A 327 18.00 -15.55 14.15
C THR A 327 18.28 -14.93 12.79
N TRP A 328 17.23 -14.39 12.18
CA TRP A 328 17.26 -13.75 10.87
C TRP A 328 17.23 -12.24 11.02
N ARG A 329 18.02 -11.52 10.22
CA ARG A 329 18.08 -10.06 10.24
C ARG A 329 17.44 -9.47 8.99
N VAL A 330 16.57 -8.47 9.14
CA VAL A 330 15.96 -7.79 8.00
C VAL A 330 17.02 -6.97 7.25
N SER A 331 17.20 -7.27 5.96
CA SER A 331 18.15 -6.58 5.08
C SER A 331 17.65 -5.19 4.68
N PRO A 332 18.54 -4.20 4.45
CA PRO A 332 18.21 -2.90 3.86
C PRO A 332 17.48 -2.97 2.51
N ASP A 333 17.62 -4.05 1.75
CA ASP A 333 16.94 -4.26 0.46
C ASP A 333 15.46 -4.69 0.60
N SER A 334 14.93 -4.68 1.83
CA SER A 334 13.55 -5.03 2.15
C SER A 334 12.58 -3.90 1.80
N ASN A 335 11.39 -4.26 1.32
CA ASN A 335 10.35 -3.30 0.99
C ASN A 335 8.95 -3.92 1.17
N ARG A 336 7.91 -3.23 0.67
CA ARG A 336 6.51 -3.71 0.77
C ARG A 336 6.22 -5.00 0.00
N MET A 337 7.05 -5.40 -0.97
CA MET A 337 6.89 -6.69 -1.65
C MET A 337 7.31 -7.85 -0.75
N GLY A 338 8.36 -7.66 0.05
CA GLY A 338 8.87 -8.68 0.94
C GLY A 338 10.02 -8.19 1.82
N LEU A 339 10.13 -8.79 3.00
CA LEU A 339 11.29 -8.64 3.87
C LEU A 339 12.34 -9.67 3.48
N ARG A 340 13.51 -9.19 3.08
CA ARG A 340 14.68 -10.02 2.77
C ARG A 340 15.40 -10.29 4.08
N LEU A 341 15.62 -11.57 4.37
CA LEU A 341 16.15 -12.03 5.64
C LEU A 341 17.58 -12.52 5.44
N ALA A 342 18.52 -11.87 6.12
CA ALA A 342 19.93 -12.23 6.16
C ALA A 342 20.19 -13.21 7.30
N GLY A 343 20.85 -14.32 7.00
CA GLY A 343 21.20 -15.36 7.96
C GLY A 343 21.98 -16.50 7.30
N PRO A 344 21.99 -17.71 7.89
CA PRO A 344 22.59 -18.89 7.29
C PRO A 344 22.04 -19.15 5.88
N GLY A 345 22.90 -19.51 4.93
CA GLY A 345 22.46 -19.87 3.59
C GLY A 345 21.67 -21.17 3.61
N LEU A 346 20.47 -21.16 3.01
CA LEU A 346 19.63 -22.36 2.89
C LEU A 346 19.85 -23.03 1.54
N ALA A 347 20.17 -24.31 1.57
CA ALA A 347 20.46 -25.12 0.40
C ALA A 347 19.37 -26.16 0.12
N ARG A 348 19.22 -26.51 -1.17
CA ARG A 348 18.31 -27.54 -1.64
C ARG A 348 19.06 -28.83 -1.90
N GLU A 349 18.42 -29.97 -1.60
CA GLU A 349 18.99 -31.29 -1.93
C GLU A 349 19.02 -31.52 -3.44
N ARG A 350 18.07 -30.93 -4.19
CA ARG A 350 17.98 -31.07 -5.65
C ARG A 350 17.83 -29.71 -6.32
N ALA A 351 18.71 -29.44 -7.28
CA ALA A 351 18.55 -28.35 -8.23
C ALA A 351 17.41 -28.67 -9.19
N GLY A 352 16.55 -27.69 -9.46
CA GLY A 352 15.43 -27.86 -10.37
C GLY A 352 14.52 -26.63 -10.33
N GLU A 353 14.05 -26.22 -11.50
CA GLU A 353 13.08 -25.14 -11.62
C GLU A 353 11.73 -25.57 -11.04
N ILE A 354 11.06 -24.64 -10.36
CA ILE A 354 9.70 -24.85 -9.86
C ILE A 354 8.76 -24.07 -10.76
N ASN A 355 7.73 -24.74 -11.26
CA ASN A 355 6.68 -24.10 -12.04
C ASN A 355 6.09 -22.94 -11.25
N SER A 356 5.82 -21.83 -11.92
CA SER A 356 5.23 -20.66 -11.27
C SER A 356 3.88 -21.02 -10.64
N GLU A 357 3.76 -20.78 -9.34
CA GLU A 357 2.56 -21.09 -8.56
C GLU A 357 2.08 -19.87 -7.76
N PRO A 358 0.82 -19.84 -7.29
CA PRO A 358 0.27 -18.70 -6.55
C PRO A 358 1.11 -18.40 -5.31
N ALA A 359 1.38 -17.14 -5.04
CA ALA A 359 2.06 -16.70 -3.82
C ALA A 359 1.09 -15.89 -2.95
N CYS A 360 1.22 -16.05 -1.63
CA CYS A 360 0.35 -15.43 -0.65
C CYS A 360 1.15 -14.51 0.29
N LEU A 361 0.45 -13.59 0.95
CA LEU A 361 0.98 -12.81 2.05
C LEU A 361 1.46 -13.78 3.15
N GLY A 362 2.70 -13.60 3.62
CA GLY A 362 3.32 -14.46 4.62
C GLY A 362 4.07 -15.67 4.07
N THR A 363 3.99 -15.96 2.77
CA THR A 363 4.82 -17.01 2.15
C THR A 363 6.30 -16.65 2.25
N VAL A 364 7.14 -17.59 2.66
CA VAL A 364 8.60 -17.43 2.74
C VAL A 364 9.27 -18.14 1.58
N GLN A 365 9.75 -17.35 0.61
CA GLN A 365 10.45 -17.85 -0.57
C GLN A 365 11.96 -17.88 -0.36
N VAL A 366 12.65 -18.87 -0.93
CA VAL A 366 14.11 -18.94 -0.90
C VAL A 366 14.67 -18.96 -2.33
N PRO A 367 15.19 -17.83 -2.85
CA PRO A 367 15.87 -17.80 -4.14
C PRO A 367 17.14 -18.65 -4.15
N SER A 368 17.79 -18.77 -5.32
CA SER A 368 19.05 -19.53 -5.49
C SER A 368 20.19 -19.06 -4.60
N GLY A 369 20.18 -17.79 -4.14
CA GLY A 369 21.15 -17.26 -3.19
C GLY A 369 20.96 -17.73 -1.74
N GLY A 370 19.95 -18.56 -1.46
CA GLY A 370 19.75 -19.20 -0.15
C GLY A 370 19.21 -18.29 0.96
N GLN A 371 19.02 -16.99 0.70
CA GLN A 371 18.50 -16.02 1.68
C GLN A 371 16.97 -15.90 1.58
N PRO A 372 16.20 -16.16 2.66
CA PRO A 372 14.74 -16.12 2.62
C PRO A 372 14.16 -14.73 2.33
N ILE A 373 12.99 -14.70 1.72
CA ILE A 373 12.17 -13.51 1.51
C ILE A 373 10.75 -13.80 2.02
N ALA A 374 10.35 -13.15 3.11
CA ALA A 374 8.98 -13.19 3.61
C ALA A 374 8.11 -12.22 2.79
N LEU A 375 7.14 -12.73 2.04
CA LEU A 375 6.29 -11.95 1.15
C LEU A 375 5.29 -11.09 1.93
N MET A 376 5.18 -9.82 1.55
CA MET A 376 4.40 -8.79 2.26
C MET A 376 3.31 -8.17 1.35
N ALA A 377 2.64 -7.08 1.75
CA ALA A 377 1.41 -6.58 1.12
C ALA A 377 1.48 -6.38 -0.42
N ASP A 378 2.64 -6.02 -0.96
CA ASP A 378 2.85 -5.80 -2.40
C ASP A 378 3.44 -7.03 -3.12
N HIS A 379 3.33 -8.23 -2.53
CA HIS A 379 3.88 -9.46 -3.09
C HIS A 379 3.36 -9.77 -4.50
N GLN A 380 4.20 -10.41 -5.30
CA GLN A 380 3.82 -10.95 -6.60
C GLN A 380 2.67 -11.97 -6.47
N THR A 381 1.78 -12.03 -7.46
CA THR A 381 0.63 -12.97 -7.43
C THR A 381 1.07 -14.41 -7.67
N THR A 382 2.14 -14.61 -8.42
CA THR A 382 2.73 -15.92 -8.73
C THR A 382 4.25 -15.84 -8.67
N GLY A 383 4.91 -16.94 -8.32
CA GLY A 383 6.37 -17.03 -8.36
C GLY A 383 6.85 -18.47 -8.50
N GLY A 384 8.08 -18.64 -9.01
CA GLY A 384 8.73 -19.95 -9.20
C GLY A 384 9.84 -20.24 -8.18
N TYR A 385 9.93 -19.48 -7.09
CA TYR A 385 10.89 -19.78 -6.02
C TYR A 385 10.31 -20.81 -5.04
N PRO A 386 11.14 -21.72 -4.50
CA PRO A 386 10.72 -22.67 -3.48
C PRO A 386 10.24 -21.92 -2.23
N LYS A 387 9.24 -22.50 -1.58
CA LYS A 387 8.58 -21.94 -0.41
C LYS A 387 8.86 -22.82 0.79
N ILE A 388 9.75 -22.37 1.66
CA ILE A 388 10.21 -23.16 2.82
C ILE A 388 9.21 -23.13 3.97
N ALA A 389 8.44 -22.04 4.09
CA ALA A 389 7.51 -21.82 5.19
C ALA A 389 6.36 -20.88 4.79
N GLU A 390 5.28 -20.93 5.57
CA GLU A 390 4.12 -20.03 5.49
C GLU A 390 3.89 -19.40 6.88
N ILE A 391 4.03 -18.08 6.97
CA ILE A 391 3.88 -17.34 8.23
C ILE A 391 2.41 -17.31 8.64
N ALA A 392 2.15 -17.55 9.93
CA ALA A 392 0.81 -17.43 10.49
C ALA A 392 0.29 -16.00 10.31
N ALA A 393 -0.90 -15.85 9.74
CA ALA A 393 -1.48 -14.54 9.44
C ALA A 393 -1.59 -13.60 10.66
N ALA A 394 -1.67 -14.17 11.87
CA ALA A 394 -1.67 -13.42 13.13
C ALA A 394 -0.37 -12.66 13.40
N ASP A 395 0.77 -13.13 12.89
CA ASP A 395 2.08 -12.52 13.14
C ASP A 395 2.55 -11.58 12.02
N VAL A 396 1.90 -11.61 10.85
CA VAL A 396 2.22 -10.70 9.73
C VAL A 396 2.23 -9.22 10.14
N PRO A 397 1.25 -8.70 10.92
CA PRO A 397 1.28 -7.32 11.38
C PRO A 397 2.50 -6.96 12.23
N ARG A 398 2.96 -7.89 13.09
CA ARG A 398 4.18 -7.70 13.92
C ARG A 398 5.44 -7.74 13.07
N LEU A 399 5.49 -8.67 12.10
CA LEU A 399 6.59 -8.74 11.13
C LEU A 399 6.71 -7.46 10.31
N ALA A 400 5.57 -6.86 9.91
CA ALA A 400 5.51 -5.60 9.19
C ALA A 400 6.07 -4.40 9.99
N GLN A 401 6.30 -4.54 11.29
CA GLN A 401 6.92 -3.49 12.10
C GLN A 401 8.45 -3.54 12.10
N LEU A 402 9.09 -4.60 11.61
CA LEU A 402 10.55 -4.65 11.55
C LEU A 402 11.12 -3.67 10.53
N ALA A 403 12.07 -2.85 10.98
CA ALA A 403 12.91 -2.01 10.15
C ALA A 403 14.13 -2.80 9.64
N PRO A 404 14.84 -2.32 8.60
CA PRO A 404 16.19 -2.82 8.29
C PRO A 404 17.07 -2.89 9.53
N GLY A 405 17.75 -4.03 9.70
CA GLY A 405 18.56 -4.33 10.87
C GLY A 405 17.83 -5.03 12.01
N GLY A 406 16.48 -5.00 12.02
CA GLY A 406 15.67 -5.69 13.02
C GLY A 406 15.74 -7.21 12.89
N SER A 407 15.46 -7.92 13.98
CA SER A 407 15.68 -9.38 14.07
C SER A 407 14.40 -10.20 14.30
N VAL A 408 14.32 -11.38 13.68
CA VAL A 408 13.19 -12.31 13.78
C VAL A 408 13.66 -13.75 13.95
N ARG A 409 12.92 -14.54 14.74
CA ARG A 409 13.04 -16.00 14.82
C ARG A 409 11.71 -16.63 14.44
N PHE A 410 11.77 -17.80 13.81
CA PHE A 410 10.58 -18.53 13.41
C PHE A 410 10.27 -19.67 14.39
N ALA A 411 9.07 -19.67 14.95
CA ALA A 411 8.56 -20.79 15.73
C ALA A 411 7.73 -21.70 14.81
N ARG A 412 8.06 -22.99 14.76
CA ARG A 412 7.25 -23.96 14.01
C ARG A 412 5.85 -24.03 14.63
N CYS A 413 4.81 -24.00 13.79
CA CYS A 413 3.43 -24.23 14.22
C CYS A 413 2.64 -25.09 13.23
N THR A 414 1.55 -25.68 13.71
CA THR A 414 0.56 -26.38 12.88
C THR A 414 -0.48 -25.41 12.31
N LEU A 415 -1.23 -25.86 11.30
CA LEU A 415 -2.36 -25.09 10.75
C LEU A 415 -3.42 -24.77 11.81
N GLU A 416 -3.68 -25.72 12.72
CA GLU A 416 -4.62 -25.53 13.84
C GLU A 416 -4.14 -24.44 14.80
N GLN A 417 -2.86 -24.48 15.19
CA GLN A 417 -2.24 -23.47 16.04
C GLN A 417 -2.25 -22.09 15.37
N ALA A 418 -1.92 -22.00 14.08
CA ALA A 418 -2.01 -20.77 13.30
C ALA A 418 -3.44 -20.22 13.26
N GLY A 419 -4.43 -21.11 13.13
CA GLY A 419 -5.86 -20.76 13.21
C GLY A 419 -6.25 -20.18 14.57
N GLU A 420 -5.78 -20.78 15.67
CA GLU A 420 -6.08 -20.28 17.01
C GLU A 420 -5.39 -18.95 17.32
N LEU A 421 -4.12 -18.79 16.93
CA LEU A 421 -3.41 -17.51 17.03
C LEU A 421 -4.20 -16.38 16.33
N ARG A 422 -4.76 -16.67 15.15
CA ARG A 422 -5.61 -15.71 14.42
C ARG A 422 -6.90 -15.39 15.18
N ARG A 423 -7.59 -16.39 15.75
CA ARG A 423 -8.81 -16.16 16.55
C ARG A 423 -8.51 -15.33 17.79
N VAL A 424 -7.44 -15.64 18.53
CA VAL A 424 -7.00 -14.89 19.71
C VAL A 424 -6.72 -13.43 19.34
N LEU A 425 -5.92 -13.18 18.30
CA LEU A 425 -5.64 -11.82 17.84
C LEU A 425 -6.93 -11.08 17.48
N ARG A 426 -7.80 -11.69 16.67
CA ARG A 426 -9.07 -11.08 16.26
C ARG A 426 -9.96 -10.74 17.45
N ARG A 427 -10.08 -11.64 18.44
CA ARG A 427 -10.80 -11.37 19.70
C ARG A 427 -10.23 -10.15 20.45
N ARG A 428 -8.91 -10.03 20.54
CA ARG A 428 -8.25 -8.86 21.19
C ARG A 428 -8.55 -7.56 20.45
N VAL A 429 -8.43 -7.56 19.12
CA VAL A 429 -8.71 -6.38 18.30
C VAL A 429 -10.18 -6.01 18.39
N ASP A 430 -11.10 -6.96 18.23
CA ASP A 430 -12.54 -6.70 18.32
C ASP A 430 -12.95 -6.21 19.71
N SER A 431 -12.31 -6.70 20.78
CA SER A 431 -12.54 -6.21 22.13
C SER A 431 -12.12 -4.75 22.28
N ALA A 432 -10.94 -4.38 21.75
CA ALA A 432 -10.48 -2.99 21.75
C ALA A 432 -11.38 -2.09 20.90
N LEU A 433 -11.78 -2.54 19.70
CA LEU A 433 -12.68 -1.79 18.81
C LEU A 433 -14.07 -1.60 19.43
N ARG A 434 -14.61 -2.61 20.13
CA ARG A 434 -15.86 -2.48 20.88
C ARG A 434 -15.72 -1.43 21.98
N ALA A 435 -14.63 -1.43 22.74
CA ALA A 435 -14.40 -0.42 23.78
C ALA A 435 -14.40 1.01 23.21
N LEU A 436 -13.88 1.23 22.00
CA LEU A 436 -13.93 2.53 21.32
C LEU A 436 -15.35 2.95 20.94
N ASN A 437 -16.17 2.03 20.43
CA ASN A 437 -17.54 2.33 20.01
C ASN A 437 -18.43 2.81 21.18
N TRP A 438 -18.12 2.40 22.41
CA TRP A 438 -18.82 2.91 23.60
C TRP A 438 -18.50 4.39 23.82
N THR A 439 -17.29 4.83 23.47
CA THR A 439 -16.84 6.22 23.62
C THR A 439 -17.45 7.18 22.58
N PHE A 440 -18.02 6.69 21.48
CA PHE A 440 -18.57 7.50 20.38
C PHE A 440 -20.10 7.75 20.43
N ARG A 441 -20.82 7.26 21.46
CA ARG A 441 -22.28 7.38 21.54
C ARG A 441 -22.76 8.76 21.96
#